data_AF-A0A7C7IR66-F1
#
_entry.id   AF-A0A7C7IR66-F1
#
_cell.length_a   1.000
_cell.length_b   1.000
_cell.length_c   1.000
_cell.angle_alpha   90.00
_cell.angle_beta   90.00
_cell.angle_gamma   90.00
#
_symmetry.space_group_name_H-M   'P 1'
#
loop_
_entity.id
_entity.type
_entity.pdbx_description
1 polymer ?
#
loop_
_entity_poly.entity_id
_entity_poly.type
_entity_poly.pdbx_seq_one_letter_code
_entity_poly.pdbx_strand_id
1 'polypeptide(L)'
;MPVHFTFIESMETDTTESFFSERFLRARIDDNKPSSKKYDPILEEGRSETWIQSHEKEIKQNDLEYEEDVNQYITLMLAEMVNPKTTGLTNQYLVGTDSDAGQIAIDLKLESQKYQVFRTNADFLLFHLGLFSPQSNILGDKYFDKGGWYYRSAACSLKHARGGRSGLSDVLEKLSLKFGKYVEILRYMKNRSSNYFSFHFKFSEEEIARFQKQLSKESKS
;
A
#
# COMPACT_ATOMS: atom_id res chain seq x y z
N MET A 1 35.28 -22.41 2.76
CA MET A 1 35.78 -21.21 2.04
C MET A 1 35.23 -19.97 2.73
N PRO A 2 35.95 -18.84 2.82
CA PRO A 2 35.37 -17.61 3.38
C PRO A 2 34.22 -17.13 2.49
N VAL A 3 33.05 -16.90 3.09
CA VAL A 3 31.87 -16.36 2.40
C VAL A 3 32.13 -14.87 2.16
N HIS A 4 32.42 -14.50 0.91
CA HIS A 4 32.55 -13.10 0.52
C HIS A 4 31.20 -12.60 -0.02
N PHE A 5 30.61 -11.64 0.69
CA PHE A 5 29.44 -10.94 0.19
C PHE A 5 29.85 -10.01 -0.94
N THR A 6 29.17 -10.11 -2.08
CA THR A 6 29.26 -9.13 -3.16
C THR A 6 28.33 -7.99 -2.80
N PHE A 7 28.90 -6.82 -2.51
CA PHE A 7 28.12 -5.62 -2.24
C PHE A 7 27.49 -5.19 -3.57
N ILE A 8 26.18 -5.38 -3.71
CA ILE A 8 25.44 -4.74 -4.79
C ILE A 8 25.25 -3.30 -4.32
N GLU A 9 25.79 -2.33 -5.07
CA GLU A 9 25.54 -0.91 -4.82
C GLU A 9 24.02 -0.70 -4.75
N SER A 10 23.55 -0.52 -3.52
CA SER A 10 22.20 -0.08 -3.25
C SER A 10 22.00 1.27 -3.89
N MET A 11 20.92 1.46 -4.65
CA MET A 11 20.49 2.79 -5.06
C MET A 11 20.50 3.73 -3.84
N GLU A 12 20.95 4.98 -4.02
CA GLU A 12 21.00 6.03 -2.99
C GLU A 12 19.60 6.34 -2.44
N THR A 13 19.07 5.46 -1.59
CA THR A 13 17.79 5.65 -0.90
C THR A 13 18.05 5.64 0.59
N ASP A 14 17.74 6.77 1.23
CA ASP A 14 18.09 7.00 2.63
C ASP A 14 17.15 6.31 3.63
N THR A 15 15.93 5.95 3.19
CA THR A 15 14.92 5.32 4.05
C THR A 15 14.13 4.22 3.32
N THR A 16 13.42 3.38 4.08
CA THR A 16 12.55 2.33 3.54
C THR A 16 11.37 2.93 2.75
N GLU A 17 10.86 4.07 3.21
CA GLU A 17 9.82 4.84 2.54
C GLU A 17 10.33 5.38 1.19
N SER A 18 11.54 5.95 1.15
CA SER A 18 12.14 6.45 -0.10
C SER A 18 12.37 5.32 -1.10
N PHE A 19 12.80 4.14 -0.63
CA PHE A 19 12.94 2.95 -1.47
C PHE A 19 11.62 2.51 -2.12
N PHE A 20 10.54 2.41 -1.34
CA PHE A 20 9.23 2.02 -1.88
C PHE A 20 8.61 3.10 -2.76
N SER A 21 8.78 4.37 -2.41
CA SER A 21 8.32 5.51 -3.20
C SER A 21 8.94 5.50 -4.59
N GLU A 22 10.28 5.38 -4.68
CA GLU A 22 10.99 5.37 -5.95
C GLU A 22 10.54 4.21 -6.84
N ARG A 23 10.43 3.00 -6.29
CA ARG A 23 10.00 1.82 -7.05
C ARG A 23 8.55 1.91 -7.51
N PHE A 24 7.66 2.41 -6.66
CA PHE A 24 6.26 2.56 -6.99
C PHE A 24 6.05 3.62 -8.08
N LEU A 25 6.70 4.79 -7.94
CA LEU A 25 6.63 5.85 -8.95
C LEU A 25 7.22 5.40 -10.30
N ARG A 26 8.37 4.73 -10.31
CA ARG A 26 8.93 4.15 -11.55
C ARG A 26 7.98 3.16 -12.18
N ALA A 27 7.43 2.21 -11.42
CA ALA A 27 6.46 1.26 -11.93
C ALA A 27 5.25 1.95 -12.58
N ARG A 28 4.77 3.06 -12.01
CA ARG A 28 3.68 3.86 -12.60
C ARG A 28 4.06 4.55 -13.89
N ILE A 29 5.25 5.16 -13.95
CA ILE A 29 5.75 5.87 -15.13
C ILE A 29 5.98 4.88 -16.28
N ASP A 30 6.63 3.75 -16.00
CA ASP A 30 7.00 2.74 -16.99
C ASP A 30 5.81 1.92 -17.52
N ASP A 31 4.77 1.71 -16.72
CA ASP A 31 3.52 1.05 -17.15
C ASP A 31 2.63 1.98 -18.00
N ASN A 32 2.95 3.27 -18.13
CA ASN A 32 2.24 4.27 -18.96
C ASN A 32 0.71 4.30 -18.72
N LYS A 33 0.27 4.01 -17.49
CA LYS A 33 -1.14 4.00 -17.06
C LYS A 33 -1.45 5.18 -16.12
N PRO A 34 -1.57 6.43 -16.62
CA PRO A 34 -1.97 7.58 -15.78
C PRO A 34 -3.34 7.37 -15.14
N SER A 35 -3.54 7.73 -13.88
CA SER A 35 -4.78 7.43 -13.11
C SER A 35 -5.90 8.44 -13.32
N SER A 36 -5.64 9.58 -13.93
CA SER A 36 -6.61 10.65 -14.14
C SER A 36 -6.54 11.22 -15.56
N LYS A 37 -6.66 10.38 -16.60
CA LYS A 37 -6.75 10.92 -17.98
C LYS A 37 -8.03 11.75 -18.23
N LYS A 38 -9.05 11.59 -17.38
CA LYS A 38 -10.27 12.40 -17.33
C LYS A 38 -10.81 12.38 -15.88
N TYR A 39 -11.12 13.57 -15.37
CA TYR A 39 -12.07 13.88 -14.29
C TYR A 39 -12.13 12.91 -13.08
N ASP A 40 -11.71 13.39 -11.90
CA ASP A 40 -11.80 12.64 -10.63
C ASP A 40 -13.20 12.83 -9.98
N PRO A 41 -14.04 11.77 -9.88
CA PRO A 41 -15.38 11.86 -9.29
C PRO A 41 -15.41 12.30 -7.82
N ILE A 42 -14.29 12.18 -7.10
CA ILE A 42 -14.18 12.58 -5.69
C ILE A 42 -14.19 14.10 -5.51
N LEU A 43 -14.07 14.85 -6.61
CA LEU A 43 -14.13 16.31 -6.62
C LEU A 43 -15.56 16.86 -6.46
N GLU A 44 -16.60 16.09 -6.80
CA GLU A 44 -18.00 16.56 -6.72
C GLU A 44 -18.81 15.92 -5.58
N GLU A 45 -18.55 14.66 -5.22
CA GLU A 45 -19.45 13.94 -4.29
C GLU A 45 -19.23 14.35 -2.81
N GLY A 46 -20.06 15.27 -2.32
CA GLY A 46 -20.12 15.67 -0.90
C GLY A 46 -19.13 16.76 -0.47
N ARG A 47 -18.65 17.59 -1.41
CA ARG A 47 -17.88 18.82 -1.12
C ARG A 47 -18.78 20.05 -1.25
N SER A 48 -18.56 21.06 -0.42
CA SER A 48 -19.25 22.34 -0.59
C SER A 48 -18.68 23.09 -1.80
N GLU A 49 -19.52 23.85 -2.52
CA GLU A 49 -19.08 24.70 -3.64
C GLU A 49 -17.95 25.65 -3.24
N THR A 50 -17.97 26.14 -2.00
CA THR A 50 -16.94 27.01 -1.42
C THR A 50 -15.57 26.33 -1.25
N TRP A 51 -15.56 25.02 -0.95
CA TRP A 51 -14.32 24.25 -0.81
C TRP A 51 -13.70 23.98 -2.18
N ILE A 52 -14.52 23.62 -3.16
CA ILE A 52 -14.10 23.37 -4.55
C ILE A 52 -13.47 24.62 -5.14
N GLN A 53 -14.10 25.79 -4.95
CA GLN A 53 -13.59 27.08 -5.45
C GLN A 53 -12.27 27.49 -4.77
N SER A 54 -12.10 27.22 -3.47
CA SER A 54 -10.89 27.60 -2.74
C SER A 54 -9.69 26.69 -3.01
N HIS A 55 -9.93 25.44 -3.41
CA HIS A 55 -8.88 24.45 -3.67
C HIS A 55 -8.73 24.14 -5.16
N GLU A 56 -9.34 24.92 -6.06
CA GLU A 56 -9.34 24.70 -7.51
C GLU A 56 -7.92 24.56 -8.10
N LYS A 57 -6.96 25.31 -7.56
CA LYS A 57 -5.56 25.27 -7.99
C LYS A 57 -4.84 23.99 -7.55
N GLU A 58 -5.12 23.51 -6.34
CA GLU A 58 -4.62 22.23 -5.82
C GLU A 58 -5.30 21.07 -6.53
N ILE A 59 -6.58 21.18 -6.87
CA ILE A 59 -7.32 20.20 -7.69
C ILE A 59 -6.68 20.09 -9.09
N LYS A 60 -6.34 21.22 -9.70
CA LYS A 60 -5.62 21.30 -10.99
C LYS A 60 -4.13 20.93 -10.91
N GLN A 61 -3.52 20.96 -9.72
CA GLN A 61 -2.12 20.52 -9.52
C GLN A 61 -2.02 19.05 -9.09
N ASN A 62 -2.99 18.52 -8.34
CA ASN A 62 -3.17 17.09 -8.10
C ASN A 62 -3.55 16.34 -9.39
N ASP A 63 -3.84 17.10 -10.46
CA ASP A 63 -3.82 16.72 -11.87
C ASP A 63 -2.41 16.39 -12.41
N LEU A 64 -1.42 16.20 -11.54
CA LEU A 64 -0.14 15.55 -11.82
C LEU A 64 -0.33 14.05 -12.13
N GLU A 65 -1.29 13.64 -12.97
CA GLU A 65 -1.52 12.30 -13.56
C GLU A 65 -1.46 11.03 -12.66
N TYR A 66 -1.12 11.17 -11.38
CA TYR A 66 -0.51 10.13 -10.53
C TYR A 66 -1.04 10.09 -9.10
N GLU A 67 -1.95 10.98 -8.67
CA GLU A 67 -2.58 10.97 -7.32
C GLU A 67 -1.56 10.81 -6.18
N GLU A 68 -0.82 11.89 -5.90
CA GLU A 68 0.30 11.90 -4.95
C GLU A 68 -0.08 11.39 -3.55
N ASP A 69 -1.27 11.74 -3.07
CA ASP A 69 -1.79 11.32 -1.78
C ASP A 69 -1.99 9.81 -1.67
N VAL A 70 -2.43 9.16 -2.74
CA VAL A 70 -2.54 7.70 -2.80
C VAL A 70 -1.17 7.04 -2.89
N ASN A 71 -0.24 7.62 -3.65
CA ASN A 71 1.14 7.12 -3.73
C ASN A 71 1.81 7.15 -2.35
N GLN A 72 1.64 8.26 -1.62
CA GLN A 72 2.16 8.41 -0.27
C GLN A 72 1.54 7.38 0.68
N TYR A 73 0.22 7.17 0.62
CA TYR A 73 -0.45 6.16 1.43
C TYR A 73 0.09 4.75 1.16
N ILE A 74 0.17 4.32 -0.10
CA ILE A 74 0.67 2.98 -0.45
C ILE A 74 2.13 2.82 -0.02
N THR A 75 2.96 3.84 -0.20
CA THR A 75 4.37 3.83 0.21
C THR A 75 4.51 3.64 1.71
N LEU A 76 3.76 4.42 2.51
CA LEU A 76 3.79 4.30 3.96
C LEU A 76 3.31 2.92 4.41
N MET A 77 2.26 2.38 3.79
CA MET A 77 1.77 1.05 4.11
C MET A 77 2.81 -0.05 3.78
N LEU A 78 3.52 0.06 2.65
CA LEU A 78 4.61 -0.87 2.31
C LEU A 78 5.75 -0.81 3.34
N ALA A 79 6.11 0.39 3.80
CA ALA A 79 7.10 0.58 4.85
C ALA A 79 6.63 0.03 6.21
N GLU A 80 5.35 0.22 6.55
CA GLU A 80 4.74 -0.34 7.77
C GLU A 80 4.71 -1.88 7.75
N MET A 81 4.48 -2.50 6.59
CA MET A 81 4.44 -3.96 6.45
C MET A 81 5.78 -4.63 6.74
N VAL A 82 6.90 -3.97 6.43
CA VAL A 82 8.24 -4.51 6.68
C VAL A 82 8.74 -4.22 8.09
N ASN A 83 7.98 -3.45 8.89
CA ASN A 83 8.31 -3.17 10.28
C ASN A 83 7.72 -4.26 11.22
N PRO A 84 8.55 -4.99 11.98
CA PRO A 84 8.08 -6.07 12.85
C PRO A 84 7.19 -5.61 14.01
N LYS A 85 7.25 -4.32 14.39
CA LYS A 85 6.49 -3.78 15.54
C LYS A 85 5.00 -3.56 15.22
N THR A 86 4.67 -3.36 13.95
CA THR A 86 3.31 -3.08 13.47
C THR A 86 2.51 -4.35 13.17
N THR A 87 3.17 -5.50 12.92
CA THR A 87 2.54 -6.76 12.50
C THR A 87 1.64 -7.40 13.57
N GLY A 88 1.87 -7.10 14.86
CA GLY A 88 1.13 -7.69 15.97
C GLY A 88 -0.32 -7.22 16.12
N LEU A 89 -0.63 -5.98 15.68
CA LEU A 89 -1.97 -5.38 15.81
C LEU A 89 -2.88 -5.70 14.61
N THR A 90 -2.29 -5.95 13.44
CA THR A 90 -3.00 -6.16 12.17
C THR A 90 -3.74 -7.50 12.10
N ASN A 91 -3.29 -8.51 12.86
CA ASN A 91 -3.85 -9.86 12.81
C ASN A 91 -5.24 -10.00 13.45
N GLN A 92 -5.63 -9.11 14.37
CA GLN A 92 -6.88 -9.27 15.11
C GLN A 92 -8.13 -9.09 14.22
N TYR A 93 -8.04 -8.27 13.18
CA TYR A 93 -9.16 -7.93 12.30
C TYR A 93 -9.04 -8.56 10.91
N LEU A 94 -7.96 -9.29 10.64
CA LEU A 94 -7.69 -9.86 9.34
C LEU A 94 -8.55 -11.10 9.11
N VAL A 95 -9.29 -11.12 8.00
CA VAL A 95 -10.00 -12.31 7.53
C VAL A 95 -9.34 -12.90 6.30
N GLY A 96 -9.49 -14.22 6.11
CA GLY A 96 -9.03 -14.88 4.88
C GLY A 96 -9.73 -14.31 3.64
N THR A 97 -9.10 -14.46 2.48
CA THR A 97 -9.60 -13.91 1.20
C THR A 97 -11.01 -14.38 0.83
N ASP A 98 -11.42 -15.56 1.30
CA ASP A 98 -12.74 -16.15 1.05
C ASP A 98 -13.79 -15.79 2.11
N SER A 99 -13.38 -15.12 3.19
CA SER A 99 -14.26 -14.66 4.29
C SER A 99 -14.62 -13.20 4.12
N ASP A 100 -15.76 -12.77 4.68
CA ASP A 100 -16.21 -11.39 4.57
C ASP A 100 -15.97 -10.59 5.86
N ALA A 101 -15.10 -9.58 5.77
CA ALA A 101 -14.86 -8.61 6.83
C ALA A 101 -16.15 -7.86 7.27
N GLY A 102 -17.16 -7.77 6.39
CA GLY A 102 -18.48 -7.24 6.72
C GLY A 102 -19.15 -7.98 7.88
N GLN A 103 -18.96 -9.30 8.00
CA GLN A 103 -19.53 -10.08 9.09
C GLN A 103 -18.97 -9.67 10.45
N ILE A 104 -17.66 -9.41 10.53
CA ILE A 104 -17.04 -8.88 11.75
C ILE A 104 -17.55 -7.47 12.05
N ALA A 105 -17.71 -6.64 11.01
CA ALA A 105 -18.12 -5.25 11.17
C ALA A 105 -19.57 -5.07 11.65
N ILE A 106 -20.46 -6.03 11.39
CA ILE A 106 -21.87 -5.99 11.83
C ILE A 106 -21.96 -5.95 13.36
N ASP A 107 -21.12 -6.72 14.06
CA ASP A 107 -21.17 -6.84 15.51
C ASP A 107 -20.47 -5.67 16.24
N LEU A 108 -19.76 -4.81 15.49
CA LEU A 108 -19.04 -3.67 16.04
C LEU A 108 -19.95 -2.46 16.21
N LYS A 109 -19.94 -1.88 17.41
CA LYS A 109 -20.75 -0.69 17.74
C LYS A 109 -20.08 0.61 17.35
N LEU A 110 -18.75 0.66 17.37
CA LEU A 110 -17.99 1.88 17.12
C LEU A 110 -17.56 1.97 15.67
N GLU A 111 -17.85 3.11 15.02
CA GLU A 111 -17.42 3.38 13.65
C GLU A 111 -15.89 3.38 13.49
N SER A 112 -15.15 3.75 14.54
CA SER A 112 -13.68 3.65 14.54
C SER A 112 -13.19 2.20 14.43
N GLN A 113 -13.90 1.24 15.03
CA GLN A 113 -13.56 -0.18 14.93
C GLN A 113 -13.93 -0.75 13.57
N LYS A 114 -15.10 -0.39 13.03
CA LYS A 114 -15.49 -0.76 11.65
C LYS A 114 -14.50 -0.23 10.62
N TYR A 115 -14.06 1.01 10.78
CA TYR A 115 -12.99 1.60 9.97
C TYR A 115 -11.71 0.75 10.01
N GLN A 116 -11.26 0.33 11.20
CA GLN A 116 -10.07 -0.53 11.34
C GLN A 116 -10.25 -1.86 10.61
N VAL A 117 -11.38 -2.55 10.83
CA VAL A 117 -11.69 -3.83 10.15
C VAL A 117 -11.63 -3.68 8.64
N PHE A 118 -12.35 -2.71 8.08
CA PHE A 118 -12.42 -2.54 6.63
C PHE A 118 -11.08 -2.09 6.04
N ARG A 119 -10.39 -1.13 6.67
CA ARG A 119 -9.07 -0.67 6.20
C ARG A 119 -8.06 -1.83 6.20
N THR A 120 -7.95 -2.56 7.31
CA THR A 120 -7.00 -3.67 7.43
C THR A 120 -7.22 -4.72 6.36
N ASN A 121 -8.48 -5.10 6.09
CA ASN A 121 -8.78 -6.10 5.06
C ASN A 121 -8.63 -5.55 3.64
N ALA A 122 -8.89 -4.26 3.40
CA ALA A 122 -8.64 -3.62 2.12
C ALA A 122 -7.14 -3.56 1.79
N ASP A 123 -6.32 -3.09 2.73
CA ASP A 123 -4.87 -3.01 2.59
C ASP A 123 -4.27 -4.40 2.38
N PHE A 124 -4.70 -5.39 3.16
CA PHE A 124 -4.28 -6.78 2.96
C PHE A 124 -4.61 -7.27 1.56
N LEU A 125 -5.85 -7.06 1.09
CA LEU A 125 -6.27 -7.57 -0.21
C LEU A 125 -5.52 -6.86 -1.35
N LEU A 126 -5.27 -5.55 -1.23
CA LEU A 126 -4.46 -4.79 -2.18
C LEU A 126 -3.06 -5.39 -2.35
N PHE A 127 -2.35 -5.59 -1.24
CA PHE A 127 -0.98 -6.11 -1.29
C PHE A 127 -0.92 -7.61 -1.57
N HIS A 128 -1.89 -8.39 -1.09
CA HIS A 128 -1.97 -9.81 -1.40
C HIS A 128 -2.14 -10.04 -2.90
N LEU A 129 -3.06 -9.32 -3.55
CA LEU A 129 -3.28 -9.43 -4.99
C LEU A 129 -2.18 -8.77 -5.82
N GLY A 130 -1.59 -7.68 -5.31
CA GLY A 130 -0.57 -6.91 -6.01
C GLY A 130 0.82 -7.54 -5.94
N LEU A 131 1.21 -8.06 -4.79
CA LEU A 131 2.59 -8.40 -4.47
C LEU A 131 2.79 -9.85 -4.04
N PHE A 132 1.97 -10.36 -3.13
CA PHE A 132 2.29 -11.62 -2.44
C PHE A 132 1.73 -12.86 -3.13
N SER A 133 0.59 -12.78 -3.80
CA SER A 133 -0.02 -13.95 -4.41
C SER A 133 0.88 -14.50 -5.53
N PRO A 134 1.29 -15.79 -5.46
CA PRO A 134 2.06 -16.42 -6.54
C PRO A 134 1.23 -16.53 -7.83
N GLN A 135 -0.10 -16.59 -7.67
CA GLN A 135 -1.09 -16.66 -8.74
C GLN A 135 -1.79 -15.31 -8.94
N SER A 136 -1.15 -14.19 -8.58
CA SER A 136 -1.73 -12.85 -8.67
C SER A 136 -2.40 -12.60 -10.03
N ASN A 137 -1.75 -13.02 -11.12
CA ASN A 137 -2.26 -12.82 -12.48
C ASN A 137 -3.43 -13.76 -12.85
N ILE A 138 -3.57 -14.89 -12.15
CA ILE A 138 -4.61 -15.92 -12.41
C ILE A 138 -5.88 -15.64 -11.60
N LEU A 139 -5.75 -15.08 -10.40
CA LEU A 139 -6.87 -14.60 -9.59
C LEU A 139 -7.67 -13.49 -10.30
N GLY A 140 -7.06 -12.84 -11.29
CA GLY A 140 -7.69 -11.84 -12.15
C GLY A 140 -8.30 -10.70 -11.34
N ASP A 141 -9.49 -10.28 -11.78
CA ASP A 141 -10.27 -9.17 -11.21
C ASP A 141 -11.28 -9.67 -10.16
N LYS A 142 -11.30 -10.98 -9.86
CA LYS A 142 -12.31 -11.65 -9.03
C LYS A 142 -12.52 -11.00 -7.66
N TYR A 143 -11.49 -10.35 -7.13
CA TYR A 143 -11.48 -9.72 -5.81
C TYR A 143 -11.37 -8.19 -5.88
N PHE A 144 -11.40 -7.58 -7.07
CA PHE A 144 -11.28 -6.13 -7.21
C PHE A 144 -12.48 -5.40 -6.61
N ASP A 145 -13.68 -5.87 -6.92
CA ASP A 145 -14.91 -5.31 -6.36
C ASP A 145 -14.93 -5.41 -4.83
N LYS A 146 -14.42 -6.53 -4.30
CA LYS A 146 -14.31 -6.74 -2.85
C LYS A 146 -13.34 -5.77 -2.19
N GLY A 147 -12.15 -5.58 -2.78
CA GLY A 147 -11.17 -4.62 -2.28
C GLY A 147 -11.66 -3.18 -2.38
N GLY A 148 -12.28 -2.83 -3.51
CA GLY A 148 -12.93 -1.55 -3.71
C GLY A 148 -14.02 -1.29 -2.67
N TRP A 149 -14.88 -2.28 -2.40
CA TRP A 149 -15.92 -2.19 -1.39
C TRP A 149 -15.37 -2.02 0.03
N TYR A 150 -14.32 -2.74 0.41
CA TYR A 150 -13.68 -2.56 1.72
C TYR A 150 -13.11 -1.15 1.89
N TYR A 151 -12.43 -0.60 0.88
CA TYR A 151 -11.96 0.78 0.96
C TYR A 151 -13.10 1.80 1.06
N ARG A 152 -14.20 1.60 0.32
CA ARG A 152 -15.39 2.44 0.43
C ARG A 152 -15.99 2.40 1.83
N SER A 153 -16.17 1.21 2.38
CA SER A 153 -16.70 1.00 3.72
C SER A 153 -15.78 1.61 4.80
N ALA A 154 -14.46 1.48 4.63
CA ALA A 154 -13.48 2.13 5.50
C ALA A 154 -13.61 3.66 5.45
N ALA A 155 -13.74 4.24 4.26
CA ALA A 155 -13.92 5.68 4.09
C ALA A 155 -15.22 6.17 4.76
N CYS A 156 -16.34 5.47 4.55
CA CYS A 156 -17.62 5.80 5.17
C CYS A 156 -17.55 5.74 6.70
N SER A 157 -17.03 4.66 7.28
CA SER A 157 -16.88 4.54 8.73
C SER A 157 -15.91 5.58 9.31
N LEU A 158 -14.83 5.92 8.60
CA LEU A 158 -13.93 7.00 9.02
C LEU A 158 -14.63 8.36 9.04
N LYS A 159 -15.47 8.64 8.03
CA LYS A 159 -16.26 9.87 7.97
C LYS A 159 -17.22 9.98 9.15
N HIS A 160 -17.94 8.89 9.46
CA HIS A 160 -18.84 8.87 10.61
C HIS A 160 -18.07 9.01 11.93
N ALA A 161 -16.94 8.33 12.09
CA ALA A 161 -16.13 8.41 13.32
C ALA A 161 -15.52 9.81 13.56
N ARG A 162 -15.16 10.54 12.50
CA ARG A 162 -14.57 11.89 12.57
C ARG A 162 -15.59 13.02 12.43
N GLY A 163 -16.87 12.71 12.20
CA GLY A 163 -17.91 13.71 11.96
C GLY A 163 -17.81 14.42 10.60
N GLY A 164 -17.10 13.85 9.61
CA GLY A 164 -16.96 14.46 8.29
C GLY A 164 -15.83 13.89 7.43
N ARG A 165 -15.69 14.43 6.22
CA ARG A 165 -14.59 14.08 5.28
C ARG A 165 -13.23 14.51 5.85
N SER A 166 -12.20 13.72 5.55
CA SER A 166 -10.80 14.00 5.84
C SER A 166 -9.92 13.55 4.68
N GLY A 167 -8.70 14.08 4.56
CA GLY A 167 -7.77 13.68 3.49
C GLY A 167 -7.57 12.17 3.41
N LEU A 168 -7.49 11.48 4.55
CA LEU A 168 -7.42 10.03 4.58
C LEU A 168 -8.70 9.35 4.05
N SER A 169 -9.89 9.85 4.38
CA SER A 169 -11.12 9.28 3.80
C SER A 169 -11.21 9.50 2.29
N ASP A 170 -10.63 10.58 1.78
CA ASP A 170 -10.59 10.85 0.34
C ASP A 170 -9.64 9.89 -0.37
N VAL A 171 -8.46 9.64 0.21
CA VAL A 171 -7.50 8.63 -0.28
C VAL A 171 -8.14 7.24 -0.32
N LEU A 172 -8.88 6.84 0.71
CA LEU A 172 -9.56 5.56 0.73
C LEU A 172 -10.65 5.47 -0.36
N GLU A 173 -11.37 6.56 -0.66
CA GLU A 173 -12.31 6.57 -1.78
C GLU A 173 -11.61 6.48 -3.14
N LYS A 174 -10.46 7.14 -3.32
CA LYS A 174 -9.65 7.01 -4.54
C LYS A 174 -9.20 5.57 -4.75
N LEU A 175 -8.68 4.95 -3.68
CA LEU A 175 -8.30 3.54 -3.66
C LEU A 175 -9.49 2.62 -3.95
N SER A 176 -10.68 2.96 -3.46
CA SER A 176 -11.91 2.21 -3.75
C SER A 176 -12.25 2.21 -5.24
N LEU A 177 -12.31 3.39 -5.85
CA LEU A 177 -12.70 3.56 -7.25
C LEU A 177 -11.68 2.97 -8.23
N LYS A 178 -10.39 2.99 -7.85
CA LYS A 178 -9.28 2.60 -8.72
C LYS A 178 -8.53 1.38 -8.20
N PHE A 179 -9.16 0.56 -7.36
CA PHE A 179 -8.52 -0.57 -6.67
C PHE A 179 -7.73 -1.47 -7.63
N GLY A 180 -8.39 -1.97 -8.67
CA GLY A 180 -7.78 -2.85 -9.66
C GLY A 180 -6.57 -2.22 -10.36
N LYS A 181 -6.63 -0.92 -10.63
CA LYS A 181 -5.51 -0.18 -11.23
C LYS A 181 -4.28 -0.22 -10.31
N TYR A 182 -4.46 0.01 -9.01
CA TYR A 182 -3.35 -0.04 -8.06
C TYR A 182 -2.81 -1.46 -7.87
N VAL A 183 -3.67 -2.48 -7.92
CA VAL A 183 -3.23 -3.88 -7.95
C VAL A 183 -2.33 -4.14 -9.15
N GLU A 184 -2.70 -3.69 -10.34
CA GLU A 184 -1.90 -3.86 -11.56
C GLU A 184 -0.55 -3.14 -11.50
N ILE A 185 -0.51 -1.93 -10.94
CA ILE A 185 0.75 -1.20 -10.71
C ILE A 185 1.67 -2.00 -9.77
N LEU A 186 1.11 -2.53 -8.68
CA LEU A 186 1.86 -3.34 -7.73
C LEU A 186 2.38 -4.64 -8.39
N ARG A 187 1.57 -5.31 -9.22
CA ARG A 187 1.98 -6.50 -9.98
C ARG A 187 3.12 -6.17 -10.95
N TYR A 188 3.02 -5.06 -11.66
CA TYR A 188 4.07 -4.61 -12.58
C TYR A 188 5.38 -4.35 -11.82
N MET A 189 5.30 -3.63 -10.70
CA MET A 189 6.44 -3.34 -9.83
C MET A 189 7.13 -4.62 -9.32
N LYS A 190 6.35 -5.62 -8.89
CA LYS A 190 6.83 -6.94 -8.47
C LYS A 190 7.53 -7.65 -9.62
N ASN A 191 6.89 -7.77 -10.77
CA ASN A 191 7.37 -8.61 -11.89
C ASN A 191 8.62 -8.03 -12.57
N ARG A 192 8.82 -6.71 -12.54
CA ARG A 192 10.01 -6.06 -13.11
C ARG A 192 11.24 -6.11 -12.20
N SER A 193 11.03 -6.34 -10.91
CA SER A 193 12.10 -6.40 -9.92
C SER A 193 12.52 -7.85 -9.68
N SER A 194 13.68 -8.27 -10.21
CA SER A 194 14.25 -9.60 -9.92
C SER A 194 14.42 -9.87 -8.42
N ASN A 195 14.61 -8.79 -7.63
CA ASN A 195 14.54 -8.79 -6.18
C ASN A 195 13.59 -7.68 -5.70
N TYR A 196 12.28 -7.94 -5.68
CA TYR A 196 11.29 -6.96 -5.22
C TYR A 196 11.35 -6.74 -3.70
N PHE A 197 11.43 -7.83 -2.94
CA PHE A 197 11.58 -7.80 -1.47
C PHE A 197 13.05 -7.89 -1.03
N SER A 198 14.03 -7.56 -1.87
CA SER A 198 15.38 -7.35 -1.34
C SER A 198 15.35 -6.12 -0.46
N PHE A 199 15.24 -6.39 0.84
CA PHE A 199 15.20 -5.37 1.86
C PHE A 199 16.53 -4.61 1.88
N HIS A 200 16.47 -3.29 1.85
CA HIS A 200 17.62 -2.45 2.21
C HIS A 200 17.74 -2.42 3.72
N PHE A 201 18.30 -3.48 4.30
CA PHE A 201 18.88 -3.37 5.63
C PHE A 201 20.29 -2.82 5.45
N LYS A 202 20.51 -1.57 5.85
CA LYS A 202 21.86 -1.10 6.16
C LYS A 202 22.26 -1.78 7.47
N PHE A 203 22.78 -3.00 7.37
CA PHE A 203 23.50 -3.61 8.48
C PHE A 203 24.71 -2.74 8.80
N SER A 204 24.93 -2.44 10.07
CA SER A 204 26.19 -1.83 10.49
C SER A 204 27.36 -2.75 10.15
N GLU A 205 28.56 -2.21 9.96
CA GLU A 205 29.76 -3.02 9.68
C GLU A 205 29.96 -4.11 10.74
N GLU A 206 29.60 -3.83 11.99
CA GLU A 206 29.66 -4.75 13.11
C GLU A 206 28.68 -5.93 12.98
N GLU A 207 27.45 -5.67 12.52
CA GLU A 207 26.44 -6.70 12.27
C GLU A 207 26.82 -7.61 11.10
N ILE A 208 27.35 -7.03 10.01
CA ILE A 208 27.86 -7.79 8.87
C ILE A 208 29.03 -8.68 9.31
N ALA A 209 29.97 -8.15 10.10
CA ALA A 209 31.11 -8.90 10.60
C ALA A 209 30.69 -10.06 11.53
N ARG A 210 29.70 -9.85 12.40
CA ARG A 210 29.14 -10.93 13.23
C ARG A 210 28.47 -12.00 12.38
N PHE A 211 27.68 -11.61 11.39
CA PHE A 211 26.96 -12.53 10.53
C PHE A 211 27.91 -13.39 9.67
N GLN A 212 28.94 -12.77 9.07
CA GLN A 212 30.01 -13.47 8.36
C GLN A 212 30.73 -14.49 9.23
N LYS A 213 31.03 -14.13 10.49
CA LYS A 213 31.71 -15.01 11.44
C LYS A 213 30.85 -16.19 11.85
N GLN A 214 29.53 -16.00 11.95
CA GLN A 214 28.59 -17.06 12.30
C GLN A 214 28.41 -18.06 11.16
N LEU A 215 28.17 -17.57 9.94
CA LEU A 215 28.09 -18.42 8.74
C LEU A 215 29.38 -19.19 8.46
N SER A 216 30.54 -18.58 8.72
CA SER A 216 31.86 -19.24 8.56
C SER A 216 32.09 -20.36 9.59
N LYS A 217 31.42 -20.33 10.73
CA LYS A 217 31.46 -21.42 11.72
C LYS A 217 30.54 -22.56 11.32
N GLU A 218 29.34 -22.25 10.86
CA GLU A 218 28.35 -23.24 10.43
C GLU A 218 28.75 -23.93 9.12
N SER A 219 29.41 -23.22 8.20
CA SER A 219 30.00 -23.79 6.97
C SER A 219 31.13 -24.80 7.21
N LYS A 220 31.70 -24.84 8.42
CA LYS A 220 32.79 -25.76 8.79
C LYS A 220 32.30 -26.94 9.63
N SER A 221 31.01 -26.98 9.96
CA SER A 221 30.35 -28.13 10.59
C SER A 221 29.67 -29.01 9.54
#